data_AF-A0A6N6S463-F1
#
_entry.id   AF-A0A6N6S463-F1
#
_cell.length_a   1.000
_cell.length_b   1.000
_cell.length_c   1.000
_cell.angle_alpha   90.00
_cell.angle_beta   90.00
_cell.angle_gamma   90.00
#
_symmetry.space_group_name_H-M   'P 1'
#
loop_
_entity.id
_entity.type
_entity.pdbx_description
1 polymer ?
#
loop_
_entity_poly.entity_id
_entity_poly.type
_entity_poly.pdbx_seq_one_letter_code
_entity_poly.pdbx_strand_id
1 'polypeptide(L)'
;MGKKALLVGINKYKYVTSLNGCVNDVRNMADILTSFYGFQADEIRTIVDESVTRNNLMNRLDWLLDEAHEGDTLVFHFSGHGSQIQDRDGDELEDGLDEILCLHDMDFRNPDSYLIDDDFNDIIDRLPKGVILTVCIDSCHSGTATRDITYLTSRLQISSGEIKLQPRFIEPPADVALRSYHKPTSVRRMGARMKEDKKNTESASHAGAKHILLSGCMDDQTSADAFINSDYNGAFTYNLCKIIRDTRGTITYQELIKRVQNSLAFNSFSQIPQIFGNTNLINNRFLSATSATELTCEHGHPLVCKLG
;
A
#
# COMPACT_ATOMS: atom_id res chain seq x y z
N MET A 1 7.32 22.31 9.56
CA MET A 1 7.48 20.94 9.03
C MET A 1 6.94 19.99 10.08
N GLY A 2 5.65 19.69 9.97
CA GLY A 2 4.97 18.71 10.78
C GLY A 2 5.18 17.30 10.23
N LYS A 3 4.93 16.32 11.08
CA LYS A 3 4.88 14.91 10.70
C LYS A 3 3.55 14.35 11.14
N LYS A 4 2.90 13.55 10.28
CA LYS A 4 1.70 12.80 10.66
C LYS A 4 1.75 11.43 10.05
N ALA A 5 1.44 10.42 10.84
CA ALA A 5 1.32 9.04 10.38
C ALA A 5 -0.01 8.44 10.80
N LEU A 6 -0.67 7.77 9.86
CA LEU A 6 -1.81 6.90 10.13
C LEU A 6 -1.40 5.45 9.86
N LEU A 7 -1.44 4.61 10.89
CA LEU A 7 -1.08 3.20 10.81
C LEU A 7 -2.31 2.33 11.07
N VAL A 8 -2.62 1.47 10.12
CA VAL A 8 -3.84 0.66 10.09
C VAL A 8 -3.48 -0.82 10.05
N GLY A 9 -4.01 -1.61 10.98
CA GLY A 9 -3.68 -3.03 11.08
C GLY A 9 -4.87 -3.87 11.50
N ILE A 10 -5.27 -4.86 10.71
CA ILE A 10 -6.47 -5.66 10.99
C ILE A 10 -6.11 -7.14 11.02
N ASN A 11 -6.11 -7.71 12.22
CA ASN A 11 -6.04 -9.16 12.42
C ASN A 11 -7.44 -9.76 12.51
N LYS A 12 -8.34 -9.10 13.23
CA LYS A 12 -9.68 -9.62 13.48
C LYS A 12 -10.68 -9.07 12.47
N TYR A 13 -11.30 -9.96 11.72
CA TYR A 13 -12.38 -9.65 10.80
C TYR A 13 -13.68 -10.28 11.28
N LYS A 14 -14.80 -9.60 11.02
CA LYS A 14 -16.13 -10.05 11.47
C LYS A 14 -16.66 -11.24 10.68
N TYR A 15 -16.44 -11.25 9.37
CA TYR A 15 -17.06 -12.22 8.45
C TYR A 15 -16.06 -13.01 7.60
N VAL A 16 -14.79 -12.59 7.58
CA VAL A 16 -13.72 -13.25 6.80
C VAL A 16 -12.63 -13.80 7.72
N THR A 17 -11.67 -14.54 7.15
CA THR A 17 -10.61 -15.19 7.91
C THR A 17 -9.73 -14.17 8.64
N SER A 18 -9.39 -14.46 9.89
CA SER A 18 -8.50 -13.61 10.68
C SER A 18 -7.04 -13.76 10.23
N LEU A 19 -6.25 -12.71 10.42
CA LEU A 19 -4.79 -12.67 10.29
C LEU A 19 -4.17 -12.54 11.68
N ASN A 20 -2.84 -12.64 11.77
CA ASN A 20 -2.12 -12.61 13.04
C ASN A 20 -1.03 -11.52 13.11
N GLY A 21 -0.45 -11.11 11.98
CA GLY A 21 0.70 -10.21 11.94
C GLY A 21 0.40 -8.73 11.75
N CYS A 22 -0.81 -8.34 11.37
CA CYS A 22 -1.11 -6.96 10.97
C CYS A 22 -0.99 -5.95 12.11
N VAL A 23 -1.37 -6.33 13.33
CA VAL A 23 -1.19 -5.47 14.51
C VAL A 23 0.29 -5.35 14.90
N ASN A 24 1.08 -6.41 14.67
CA ASN A 24 2.53 -6.35 14.87
C ASN A 24 3.21 -5.46 13.82
N ASP A 25 2.74 -5.48 12.57
CA ASP A 25 3.20 -4.56 11.52
C ASP A 25 3.00 -3.09 11.91
N VAL A 26 1.82 -2.75 12.45
CA VAL A 26 1.55 -1.39 12.97
C VAL A 26 2.54 -1.00 14.07
N ARG A 27 2.84 -1.91 15.00
CA ARG A 27 3.82 -1.66 16.07
C ARG A 27 5.23 -1.47 15.51
N ASN A 28 5.63 -2.29 14.53
CA ASN A 28 6.92 -2.18 13.86
C ASN A 28 7.07 -0.85 13.13
N MET A 29 6.03 -0.43 12.40
CA MET A 29 6.00 0.85 11.71
C MET A 29 6.08 2.02 12.70
N ALA A 30 5.28 2.01 13.77
CA ALA A 30 5.34 3.04 14.80
C ALA A 30 6.75 3.16 15.40
N ASP A 31 7.37 2.02 15.75
CA ASP A 31 8.72 1.97 16.31
C ASP A 31 9.76 2.59 15.37
N ILE A 32 9.77 2.23 14.08
CA ILE A 32 10.77 2.81 13.16
C ILE A 32 10.55 4.30 12.93
N LEU A 33 9.29 4.77 12.91
CA LEU A 33 8.96 6.17 12.71
C LEU A 33 9.44 7.02 13.89
N THR A 34 9.23 6.54 15.12
CA THR A 34 9.73 7.23 16.32
C THR A 34 11.25 7.14 16.44
N SER A 35 11.82 5.96 16.19
CA SER A 35 13.22 5.68 16.48
C SER A 35 14.20 6.26 15.46
N PHE A 36 13.81 6.37 14.19
CA PHE A 36 14.73 6.78 13.11
C PHE A 36 14.26 8.00 12.33
N TYR A 37 12.96 8.27 12.30
CA TYR A 37 12.39 9.38 11.54
C TYR A 37 11.88 10.51 12.42
N GLY A 38 12.02 10.41 13.75
CA GLY A 38 11.74 11.48 14.70
C GLY A 38 10.29 11.94 14.71
N PHE A 39 9.34 11.01 14.47
CA PHE A 39 7.93 11.22 14.77
C PHE A 39 7.73 11.20 16.30
N GLN A 40 6.88 12.09 16.80
CA GLN A 40 6.38 12.05 18.17
C GLN A 40 5.16 11.14 18.30
N ALA A 41 4.83 10.71 19.51
CA ALA A 41 3.71 9.79 19.73
C ALA A 41 2.35 10.39 19.36
N ASP A 42 2.16 11.70 19.54
CA ASP A 42 0.95 12.45 19.17
C ASP A 42 0.84 12.73 17.66
N GLU A 43 1.94 12.60 16.94
CA GLU A 43 2.02 12.67 15.47
C GLU A 43 1.67 11.33 14.81
N ILE A 44 1.48 10.25 15.57
CA ILE A 44 1.13 8.93 15.05
C ILE A 44 -0.25 8.53 15.57
N ARG A 45 -1.20 8.31 14.66
CA ARG A 45 -2.48 7.67 14.97
C ARG A 45 -2.48 6.23 14.49
N THR A 46 -2.89 5.34 15.38
CA THR A 46 -3.09 3.93 15.05
C THR A 46 -4.58 3.58 15.14
N ILE A 47 -5.06 2.76 14.22
CA ILE A 47 -6.37 2.10 14.31
C ILE A 47 -6.19 0.62 13.99
N VAL A 48 -6.73 -0.25 14.84
CA VAL A 48 -6.52 -1.69 14.72
C VAL A 48 -7.79 -2.49 14.94
N ASP A 49 -7.82 -3.68 14.34
CA ASP A 49 -8.88 -4.68 14.48
C ASP A 49 -10.30 -4.08 14.37
N GLU A 50 -11.14 -4.28 15.37
CA GLU A 50 -12.56 -3.90 15.39
C GLU A 50 -12.79 -2.39 15.20
N SER A 51 -11.75 -1.57 15.43
CA SER A 51 -11.83 -0.12 15.24
C SER A 51 -11.70 0.31 13.78
N VAL A 52 -11.22 -0.56 12.89
CA VAL A 52 -11.01 -0.25 11.48
C VAL A 52 -12.30 -0.47 10.69
N THR A 53 -13.24 0.43 10.89
CA THR A 53 -14.46 0.58 10.08
C THR A 53 -14.29 1.73 9.10
N ARG A 54 -15.08 1.79 8.02
CA ARG A 54 -14.98 2.86 7.01
C ARG A 54 -15.07 4.24 7.63
N ASN A 55 -16.08 4.48 8.46
CA ASN A 55 -16.25 5.77 9.14
C ASN A 55 -15.02 6.14 9.99
N ASN A 56 -14.47 5.21 10.77
CA ASN A 56 -13.29 5.51 11.58
C ASN A 56 -12.04 5.75 10.72
N LEU A 57 -11.85 4.97 9.65
CA LEU A 57 -10.74 5.14 8.72
C LEU A 57 -10.80 6.50 8.02
N MET A 58 -11.95 6.88 7.48
CA MET A 58 -12.15 8.18 6.81
C MET A 58 -11.88 9.36 7.76
N ASN A 59 -12.42 9.31 8.99
CA ASN A 59 -12.13 10.34 10.01
C ASN A 59 -10.64 10.44 10.36
N ARG A 60 -9.88 9.33 10.26
CA ARG A 60 -8.44 9.32 10.52
C ARG A 60 -7.64 9.82 9.33
N LEU A 61 -8.08 9.51 8.11
CA LEU A 61 -7.51 10.05 6.88
C LEU A 61 -7.73 11.56 6.80
N ASP A 62 -8.90 12.05 7.17
CA ASP A 62 -9.15 13.49 7.25
C ASP A 62 -8.17 14.19 8.19
N TRP A 63 -7.93 13.63 9.38
CA TRP A 63 -6.90 14.16 10.29
C TRP A 63 -5.48 14.11 9.72
N LEU A 64 -5.14 13.06 8.96
CA LEU A 64 -3.82 12.91 8.35
C LEU A 64 -3.54 14.05 7.37
N LEU A 65 -4.57 14.46 6.62
CA LEU A 65 -4.49 15.52 5.62
C LEU A 65 -4.74 16.93 6.17
N ASP A 66 -5.37 17.02 7.34
CA ASP A 66 -5.73 18.29 7.98
C ASP A 66 -4.51 19.19 8.18
N GLU A 67 -4.62 20.44 7.76
CA GLU A 67 -3.55 21.46 7.82
C GLU A 67 -2.19 21.06 7.21
N ALA A 68 -2.17 20.04 6.34
CA ALA A 68 -0.94 19.61 5.66
C ALA A 68 -0.39 20.73 4.76
N HIS A 69 0.91 20.97 4.80
CA HIS A 69 1.57 21.98 3.98
C HIS A 69 2.91 21.50 3.43
N GLU A 70 3.43 22.21 2.42
CA GLU A 70 4.67 21.84 1.75
C GLU A 70 5.82 21.65 2.75
N GLY A 71 6.54 20.53 2.59
CA GLY A 71 7.60 20.08 3.48
C GLY A 71 7.16 19.07 4.54
N ASP A 72 5.86 18.97 4.87
CA ASP A 72 5.38 17.98 5.84
C ASP A 72 5.65 16.55 5.40
N THR A 73 5.88 15.67 6.39
CA THR A 73 6.07 14.23 6.15
C THR A 73 4.80 13.49 6.55
N LEU A 74 4.04 13.04 5.56
CA LEU A 74 2.82 12.27 5.77
C LEU A 74 3.05 10.79 5.45
N VAL A 75 2.58 9.92 6.33
CA VAL A 75 2.67 8.46 6.17
C VAL A 75 1.31 7.81 6.34
N PHE A 76 0.92 6.98 5.39
CA PHE A 76 -0.18 6.04 5.53
C PHE A 76 0.36 4.62 5.42
N HIS A 77 0.07 3.78 6.42
CA HIS A 77 0.40 2.36 6.41
C HIS A 77 -0.87 1.54 6.58
N PHE A 78 -1.06 0.55 5.72
CA PHE A 78 -2.13 -0.43 5.84
C PHE A 78 -1.55 -1.84 5.84
N SER A 79 -1.96 -2.65 6.81
CA SER A 79 -1.66 -4.07 6.89
C SER A 79 -2.95 -4.84 7.14
N GLY A 80 -3.33 -5.70 6.21
CA GLY A 80 -4.61 -6.39 6.24
C GLY A 80 -4.91 -7.13 4.95
N HIS A 81 -6.13 -7.66 4.87
CA HIS A 81 -6.67 -8.30 3.67
C HIS A 81 -7.00 -7.28 2.60
N GLY A 82 -6.81 -7.70 1.36
CA GLY A 82 -7.35 -7.03 0.20
C GLY A 82 -8.14 -8.03 -0.66
N SER A 83 -8.78 -7.51 -1.67
CA SER A 83 -9.59 -8.28 -2.61
C SER A 83 -9.81 -7.46 -3.87
N GLN A 84 -10.59 -8.00 -4.80
CA GLN A 84 -11.02 -7.35 -6.04
C GLN A 84 -12.53 -7.42 -6.17
N ILE A 85 -13.14 -6.40 -6.77
CA ILE A 85 -14.53 -6.42 -7.24
C ILE A 85 -14.59 -5.98 -8.70
N GLN A 86 -15.65 -6.31 -9.42
CA GLN A 86 -15.80 -5.81 -10.78
C GLN A 86 -15.94 -4.28 -10.77
N ASP A 87 -15.14 -3.62 -11.61
CA ASP A 87 -15.18 -2.19 -11.89
C ASP A 87 -16.62 -1.74 -12.22
N ARG A 88 -17.00 -0.63 -11.61
CA ARG A 88 -18.34 -0.05 -11.68
C ARG A 88 -18.43 1.16 -12.59
N ASP A 89 -17.35 1.85 -12.86
CA ASP A 89 -17.37 3.14 -13.55
C ASP A 89 -16.69 3.10 -14.94
N GLY A 90 -15.86 2.08 -15.18
CA GLY A 90 -15.22 1.79 -16.47
C GLY A 90 -13.85 2.43 -16.65
N ASP A 91 -13.18 2.83 -15.58
CA ASP A 91 -11.82 3.38 -15.61
C ASP A 91 -10.73 2.29 -15.59
N GLU A 92 -11.07 1.07 -15.19
CA GLU A 92 -10.18 -0.09 -15.25
C GLU A 92 -10.17 -0.72 -16.66
N LEU A 93 -9.26 -0.21 -17.49
CA LEU A 93 -9.18 -0.53 -18.92
C LEU A 93 -8.46 -1.87 -19.24
N GLU A 94 -7.77 -2.48 -18.27
CA GLU A 94 -6.96 -3.68 -18.48
C GLU A 94 -7.70 -4.98 -18.12
N ASP A 95 -8.17 -5.11 -16.87
CA ASP A 95 -8.89 -6.30 -16.38
C ASP A 95 -10.33 -6.02 -15.92
N GLY A 96 -10.68 -4.75 -15.68
CA GLY A 96 -11.99 -4.31 -15.24
C GLY A 96 -12.29 -4.64 -13.77
N LEU A 97 -11.29 -4.66 -12.89
CA LEU A 97 -11.45 -4.98 -11.47
C LEU A 97 -10.96 -3.84 -10.56
N ASP A 98 -11.81 -3.35 -9.66
CA ASP A 98 -11.40 -2.40 -8.62
C ASP A 98 -10.69 -3.15 -7.49
N GLU A 99 -9.58 -2.58 -7.03
CA GLU A 99 -8.84 -3.09 -5.89
C GLU A 99 -9.42 -2.59 -4.57
N ILE A 100 -9.60 -3.51 -3.61
CA ILE A 100 -10.22 -3.16 -2.34
C ILE A 100 -9.36 -3.51 -1.13
N LEU A 101 -9.31 -2.59 -0.17
CA LEU A 101 -8.80 -2.83 1.18
C LEU A 101 -9.97 -3.31 2.05
N CYS A 102 -9.88 -4.56 2.52
CA CYS A 102 -10.90 -5.13 3.39
C CYS A 102 -10.82 -4.49 4.78
N LEU A 103 -11.92 -3.93 5.27
CA LEU A 103 -12.00 -3.40 6.63
C LEU A 103 -12.51 -4.48 7.61
N HIS A 104 -12.57 -4.16 8.90
CA HIS A 104 -12.96 -5.14 9.94
C HIS A 104 -14.28 -5.85 9.64
N ASP A 105 -15.28 -5.07 9.24
CA ASP A 105 -16.65 -5.50 8.99
C ASP A 105 -16.94 -5.81 7.52
N MET A 106 -15.87 -6.06 6.74
CA MET A 106 -15.92 -6.35 5.30
C MET A 106 -17.00 -7.38 4.93
N ASP A 107 -17.92 -6.92 4.09
CA ASP A 107 -18.93 -7.67 3.36
C ASP A 107 -18.97 -7.13 1.93
N PHE A 108 -18.67 -7.98 0.94
CA PHE A 108 -18.72 -7.65 -0.48
C PHE A 108 -20.05 -7.05 -0.97
N ARG A 109 -21.15 -7.27 -0.24
CA ARG A 109 -22.47 -6.73 -0.56
C ARG A 109 -22.71 -5.35 0.04
N ASN A 110 -21.84 -4.89 0.94
CA ASN A 110 -21.91 -3.60 1.59
C ASN A 110 -20.71 -2.73 1.17
N PRO A 111 -20.87 -1.78 0.24
CA PRO A 111 -19.77 -0.90 -0.19
C PRO A 111 -19.19 -0.04 0.93
N ASP A 112 -19.93 0.15 2.03
CA ASP A 112 -19.44 0.90 3.18
C ASP A 112 -18.54 0.07 4.14
N SER A 113 -18.15 -1.14 3.76
CA SER A 113 -17.35 -2.07 4.58
C SER A 113 -15.96 -2.38 4.02
N TYR A 114 -15.60 -1.77 2.90
CA TYR A 114 -14.26 -1.80 2.31
C TYR A 114 -13.89 -0.41 1.80
N LEU A 115 -12.63 -0.22 1.42
CA LEU A 115 -12.16 0.98 0.72
C LEU A 115 -11.75 0.56 -0.68
N ILE A 116 -12.26 1.22 -1.71
CA ILE A 116 -11.79 1.03 -3.10
C ILE A 116 -10.63 2.00 -3.37
N ASP A 117 -9.79 1.68 -4.33
CA ASP A 117 -8.72 2.57 -4.85
C ASP A 117 -9.20 3.99 -5.18
N ASP A 118 -10.39 4.15 -5.76
CA ASP A 118 -11.03 5.45 -6.04
C ASP A 118 -11.20 6.32 -4.80
N ASP A 119 -11.68 5.73 -3.69
CA ASP A 119 -11.79 6.45 -2.43
C ASP A 119 -10.42 6.98 -1.98
N PHE A 120 -9.36 6.19 -2.22
CA PHE A 120 -8.00 6.54 -1.87
C PHE A 120 -7.43 7.62 -2.81
N ASN A 121 -7.77 7.58 -4.10
CA ASN A 121 -7.44 8.61 -5.08
C ASN A 121 -8.09 9.95 -4.72
N ASP A 122 -9.37 9.94 -4.35
CA ASP A 122 -10.08 11.13 -3.83
C ASP A 122 -9.39 11.72 -2.60
N ILE A 123 -8.88 10.87 -1.71
CA ILE A 123 -8.11 11.29 -0.54
C ILE A 123 -6.79 11.94 -0.95
N ILE A 124 -6.04 11.34 -1.87
CA ILE A 124 -4.79 11.90 -2.39
C ILE A 124 -5.03 13.23 -3.09
N ASP A 125 -6.13 13.38 -3.83
CA ASP A 125 -6.44 14.58 -4.58
C ASP A 125 -6.69 15.81 -3.70
N ARG A 126 -7.14 15.58 -2.45
CA ARG A 126 -7.27 16.64 -1.43
C ARG A 126 -5.94 17.19 -0.92
N LEU A 127 -4.81 16.51 -1.16
CA LEU A 127 -3.50 17.01 -0.72
C LEU A 127 -3.14 18.34 -1.40
N PRO A 128 -2.65 19.33 -0.65
CA PRO A 128 -2.12 20.56 -1.23
C PRO A 128 -0.93 20.31 -2.15
N LYS A 129 -0.71 21.23 -3.09
CA LYS A 129 0.44 21.16 -3.99
C LYS A 129 1.75 21.20 -3.18
N GLY A 130 2.69 20.32 -3.52
CA GLY A 130 3.99 20.23 -2.84
C GLY A 130 4.00 19.33 -1.60
N VAL A 131 2.84 18.84 -1.15
CA VAL A 131 2.76 17.81 -0.11
C VAL A 131 2.87 16.44 -0.74
N ILE A 132 3.69 15.58 -0.14
CA ILE A 132 3.86 14.19 -0.56
C ILE A 132 3.39 13.25 0.56
N LEU A 133 2.50 12.33 0.21
CA LEU A 133 2.10 11.22 1.07
C LEU A 133 2.93 9.97 0.75
N THR A 134 3.62 9.40 1.74
CA THR A 134 4.22 8.06 1.61
C THR A 134 3.20 7.01 2.03
N VAL A 135 2.93 6.07 1.15
CA VAL A 135 1.93 5.02 1.32
C VAL A 135 2.64 3.68 1.36
N CYS A 136 2.36 2.86 2.37
CA CYS A 136 2.86 1.49 2.49
C CYS A 136 1.67 0.54 2.64
N ILE A 137 1.45 -0.35 1.68
CA ILE A 137 0.35 -1.32 1.69
C ILE A 137 0.92 -2.74 1.75
N ASP A 138 0.63 -3.45 2.84
CA ASP A 138 0.95 -4.86 3.04
C ASP A 138 -0.33 -5.69 2.95
N SER A 139 -0.86 -5.74 1.73
CA SER A 139 -2.13 -6.39 1.39
C SER A 139 -2.01 -7.12 0.05
N CYS A 140 -3.03 -7.92 -0.31
CA CYS A 140 -3.10 -8.59 -1.61
C CYS A 140 -4.30 -8.12 -2.38
N HIS A 141 -4.10 -8.01 -3.67
CA HIS A 141 -5.06 -7.42 -4.58
C HIS A 141 -5.59 -8.50 -5.52
N SER A 142 -4.74 -9.35 -6.11
CA SER A 142 -5.22 -10.57 -6.79
C SER A 142 -5.15 -11.88 -6.00
N GLY A 143 -6.06 -12.79 -6.36
CA GLY A 143 -6.12 -14.17 -5.88
C GLY A 143 -5.22 -15.15 -6.64
N THR A 144 -4.50 -14.71 -7.67
CA THR A 144 -3.78 -15.60 -8.60
C THR A 144 -2.71 -16.43 -7.88
N ALA A 145 -1.90 -15.81 -7.02
CA ALA A 145 -0.87 -16.51 -6.25
C ALA A 145 -1.40 -17.33 -5.06
N THR A 146 -2.62 -17.07 -4.57
CA THR A 146 -3.25 -17.90 -3.52
C THR A 146 -3.54 -19.31 -4.04
N ARG A 147 -3.86 -19.44 -5.33
CA ARG A 147 -4.06 -20.72 -6.02
C ARG A 147 -2.76 -21.50 -6.17
N ASP A 148 -1.65 -20.83 -6.46
CA ASP A 148 -0.32 -21.45 -6.58
C ASP A 148 0.21 -21.97 -5.24
N ILE A 149 0.06 -21.20 -4.15
CA ILE A 149 0.43 -21.67 -2.81
C ILE A 149 -0.40 -22.91 -2.44
N THR A 150 -1.73 -22.87 -2.62
CA THR A 150 -2.61 -24.01 -2.34
C THR A 150 -2.23 -25.25 -3.18
N TYR A 151 -1.86 -25.06 -4.44
CA TYR A 151 -1.43 -26.13 -5.32
C TYR A 151 -0.06 -26.72 -4.94
N LEU A 152 0.92 -25.89 -4.58
CA LEU A 152 2.24 -26.34 -4.15
C LEU A 152 2.17 -27.11 -2.83
N THR A 153 1.40 -26.62 -1.87
CA THR A 153 1.24 -27.26 -0.55
C THR A 153 0.53 -28.61 -0.67
N SER A 154 -0.52 -28.71 -1.49
CA SER A 154 -1.21 -29.97 -1.77
C SER A 154 -0.35 -30.96 -2.57
N ARG A 155 0.45 -30.49 -3.54
CA ARG A 155 1.42 -31.33 -4.28
C ARG A 155 2.52 -31.90 -3.39
N LEU A 156 3.01 -31.11 -2.43
CA LEU A 156 4.11 -31.48 -1.55
C LEU A 156 3.67 -32.26 -0.29
N GLN A 157 2.36 -32.52 -0.13
CA GLN A 157 1.78 -33.17 1.06
C GLN A 157 2.18 -32.48 2.38
N ILE A 158 2.50 -31.18 2.33
CA ILE A 158 2.83 -30.42 3.53
C ILE A 158 1.51 -30.13 4.23
N SER A 159 1.41 -30.49 5.51
CA SER A 159 0.19 -30.29 6.27
C SER A 159 -0.10 -28.80 6.37
N SER A 160 -1.36 -28.38 6.24
CA SER A 160 -1.78 -26.98 6.35
C SER A 160 -1.35 -26.32 7.68
N GLY A 161 -1.06 -27.13 8.71
CA GLY A 161 -0.52 -26.68 10.00
C GLY A 161 1.00 -26.53 10.09
N GLU A 162 1.76 -27.00 9.10
CA GLU A 162 3.22 -26.82 9.02
C GLU A 162 3.61 -25.52 8.30
N ILE A 163 2.73 -25.02 7.42
CA ILE A 163 2.92 -23.76 6.71
C ILE A 163 2.25 -22.66 7.50
N LYS A 164 3.07 -21.95 8.28
CA LYS A 164 2.67 -20.76 9.03
C LYS A 164 2.67 -19.51 8.13
N LEU A 165 2.05 -19.65 6.97
CA LEU A 165 1.91 -18.65 5.93
C LEU A 165 0.43 -18.56 5.56
N GLN A 166 -0.16 -17.39 5.72
CA GLN A 166 -1.54 -17.14 5.32
C GLN A 166 -1.58 -16.02 4.27
N PRO A 167 -2.27 -16.23 3.14
CA PRO A 167 -2.46 -15.18 2.15
C PRO A 167 -3.31 -14.05 2.73
N ARG A 168 -3.00 -12.80 2.36
CA ARG A 168 -3.79 -11.62 2.73
C ARG A 168 -4.79 -11.22 1.63
N PHE A 169 -5.36 -12.22 0.96
CA PHE A 169 -6.37 -12.07 -0.08
C PHE A 169 -7.67 -12.73 0.34
N ILE A 170 -8.79 -12.05 0.16
CA ILE A 170 -10.12 -12.64 0.29
C ILE A 170 -10.70 -12.82 -1.11
N GLU A 171 -11.12 -14.04 -1.44
CA GLU A 171 -11.78 -14.30 -2.72
C GLU A 171 -13.23 -13.78 -2.69
N PRO A 172 -13.64 -12.93 -3.66
CA PRO A 172 -15.03 -12.50 -3.76
C PRO A 172 -15.95 -13.69 -4.05
N PRO A 173 -17.15 -13.75 -3.46
CA PRO A 173 -18.16 -14.73 -3.83
C PRO A 173 -18.44 -14.70 -5.35
N ALA A 174 -18.66 -15.86 -5.97
CA ALA A 174 -18.83 -15.95 -7.42
C ALA A 174 -19.96 -15.05 -7.97
N ASP A 175 -21.02 -14.82 -7.20
CA ASP A 175 -22.12 -13.91 -7.57
C ASP A 175 -21.71 -12.43 -7.57
N VAL A 176 -20.71 -12.06 -6.75
CA VAL A 176 -20.12 -10.71 -6.72
C VAL A 176 -19.05 -10.59 -7.79
N ALA A 177 -18.16 -11.58 -7.91
CA ALA A 177 -17.07 -11.61 -8.88
C ALA A 177 -17.57 -11.54 -10.34
N LEU A 178 -18.71 -12.17 -10.63
CA LEU A 178 -19.32 -12.16 -11.97
C LEU A 178 -20.35 -11.04 -12.17
N ARG A 179 -20.52 -10.15 -11.18
CA ARG A 179 -21.59 -9.14 -11.17
C ARG A 179 -21.24 -7.97 -12.09
N SER A 180 -21.47 -8.15 -13.39
CA SER A 180 -21.44 -7.05 -14.35
C SER A 180 -22.69 -6.18 -14.20
N TYR A 181 -22.55 -4.99 -13.62
CA TYR A 181 -23.57 -3.96 -13.77
C TYR A 181 -23.55 -3.53 -15.24
N HIS A 182 -24.50 -4.06 -16.00
CA HIS A 182 -24.72 -3.61 -17.38
C HIS A 182 -24.94 -2.09 -17.33
N LYS A 183 -23.97 -1.29 -17.81
CA LYS A 183 -24.30 0.03 -18.37
C LYS A 183 -25.48 -0.23 -19.32
N PRO A 184 -26.66 0.39 -19.14
CA PRO A 184 -27.70 0.28 -20.15
C PRO A 184 -27.09 0.86 -21.42
N THR A 185 -26.68 -0.02 -22.32
CA THR A 185 -26.18 0.35 -23.63
C THR A 185 -27.36 1.00 -24.33
N SER A 186 -27.42 2.33 -24.32
CA SER A 186 -28.19 3.04 -25.31
C SER A 186 -27.60 2.62 -26.65
N VAL A 187 -28.31 1.71 -27.33
CA VAL A 187 -27.98 1.23 -28.66
C VAL A 187 -27.88 2.44 -29.58
N ARG A 188 -26.66 2.95 -29.80
CA ARG A 188 -26.38 3.90 -30.88
C ARG A 188 -25.95 3.09 -32.09
N ARG A 189 -26.85 3.02 -33.07
CA ARG A 189 -26.64 2.44 -34.41
C ARG A 189 -25.35 2.98 -35.06
N MET A 190 -24.75 2.12 -35.89
CA MET A 190 -23.67 2.42 -36.84
C MET A 190 -23.81 3.78 -37.55
N GLY A 191 -22.73 4.58 -37.53
CA GLY A 191 -22.51 5.67 -38.47
C GLY A 191 -21.86 6.94 -37.89
N ALA A 192 -20.61 7.20 -38.30
CA ALA A 192 -19.94 8.50 -38.38
C ALA A 192 -19.57 9.25 -37.06
N ARG A 193 -18.34 9.05 -36.59
CA ARG A 193 -17.18 9.96 -36.78
C ARG A 193 -16.03 9.49 -35.87
N MET A 194 -14.91 9.13 -36.49
CA MET A 194 -13.60 9.09 -35.82
C MET A 194 -13.37 10.45 -35.14
N LYS A 195 -13.32 10.46 -33.82
CA LYS A 195 -12.43 11.38 -33.11
C LYS A 195 -11.30 10.52 -32.58
N GLU A 196 -10.17 10.63 -33.25
CA GLU A 196 -8.88 10.31 -32.64
C GLU A 196 -8.74 11.17 -31.40
N ASP A 197 -8.89 10.57 -30.22
CA ASP A 197 -8.18 11.04 -29.03
C ASP A 197 -7.24 9.91 -28.63
N LYS A 198 -6.12 9.85 -29.34
CA LYS A 198 -4.89 9.22 -28.86
C LYS A 198 -4.49 9.93 -27.58
N LYS A 199 -4.90 9.41 -26.43
CA LYS A 199 -4.17 9.65 -25.18
C LYS A 199 -3.34 8.41 -24.90
N ASN A 200 -2.07 8.50 -25.28
CA ASN A 200 -1.00 7.67 -24.75
C ASN A 200 -1.10 7.66 -23.22
N THR A 201 -1.44 6.53 -22.64
CA THR A 201 -1.24 6.24 -21.20
C THR A 201 -0.10 5.25 -20.99
N GLU A 202 0.86 5.22 -21.90
CA GLU A 202 2.22 4.77 -21.58
C GLU A 202 3.08 6.03 -21.47
N SER A 203 3.72 6.23 -20.31
CA SER A 203 4.69 7.30 -20.02
C SER A 203 4.17 8.75 -19.82
N ALA A 204 3.06 8.93 -19.09
CA ALA A 204 2.87 10.20 -18.37
C ALA A 204 3.94 10.30 -17.27
N SER A 205 4.71 11.39 -17.25
CA SER A 205 5.74 11.63 -16.24
C SER A 205 5.11 11.60 -14.83
N HIS A 206 5.34 10.52 -14.08
CA HIS A 206 4.87 10.33 -12.71
C HIS A 206 5.44 11.36 -11.70
N ALA A 207 6.37 12.20 -12.16
CA ALA A 207 6.98 13.32 -11.44
C ALA A 207 6.00 14.26 -10.70
N GLY A 208 4.73 14.32 -11.14
CA GLY A 208 3.69 15.16 -10.56
C GLY A 208 2.77 14.51 -9.51
N ALA A 209 2.94 13.20 -9.23
CA ALA A 209 2.09 12.50 -8.27
C ALA A 209 2.30 13.06 -6.85
N LYS A 210 1.20 13.19 -6.09
CA LYS A 210 1.21 13.68 -4.70
C LYS A 210 1.54 12.58 -3.68
N HIS A 211 1.86 11.38 -4.14
CA HIS A 211 2.18 10.25 -3.28
C HIS A 211 3.32 9.40 -3.86
N ILE A 212 3.93 8.60 -3.00
CA ILE A 212 4.75 7.45 -3.38
C ILE A 212 4.22 6.23 -2.65
N LEU A 213 3.96 5.15 -3.39
CA LEU A 213 3.36 3.92 -2.87
C LEU A 213 4.40 2.80 -2.88
N LEU A 214 4.54 2.11 -1.76
CA LEU A 214 5.24 0.83 -1.65
C LEU A 214 4.21 -0.26 -1.38
N SER A 215 4.02 -1.15 -2.36
CA SER A 215 3.12 -2.30 -2.26
C SER A 215 3.89 -3.57 -1.88
N GLY A 216 3.26 -4.46 -1.10
CA GLY A 216 3.86 -5.70 -0.61
C GLY A 216 4.06 -6.79 -1.67
N CYS A 217 3.37 -6.70 -2.82
CA CYS A 217 3.46 -7.66 -3.91
C CYS A 217 3.13 -7.01 -5.28
N MET A 218 3.38 -7.76 -6.36
CA MET A 218 2.83 -7.47 -7.69
C MET A 218 1.32 -7.74 -7.72
N ASP A 219 0.64 -7.21 -8.73
CA ASP A 219 -0.80 -7.38 -8.91
C ASP A 219 -1.18 -8.85 -9.05
N ASP A 220 -0.40 -9.68 -9.74
CA ASP A 220 -0.61 -11.13 -9.89
C ASP A 220 -0.13 -11.98 -8.70
N GLN A 221 0.29 -11.34 -7.60
CA GLN A 221 0.87 -11.99 -6.43
C GLN A 221 0.07 -11.76 -5.14
N THR A 222 0.51 -12.42 -4.07
CA THR A 222 -0.16 -12.40 -2.77
C THR A 222 0.88 -12.10 -1.68
N SER A 223 0.69 -11.00 -0.97
CA SER A 223 1.33 -10.69 0.32
C SER A 223 0.98 -11.72 1.41
N ALA A 224 1.96 -12.06 2.23
CA ALA A 224 1.81 -13.10 3.22
C ALA A 224 1.82 -12.60 4.67
N ASP A 225 0.89 -13.11 5.46
CA ASP A 225 0.96 -13.12 6.92
C ASP A 225 1.76 -14.33 7.39
N ALA A 226 2.90 -14.09 8.03
CA ALA A 226 3.94 -15.09 8.21
C ALA A 226 4.45 -15.15 9.65
N PHE A 227 4.72 -16.35 10.14
CA PHE A 227 5.41 -16.53 11.42
C PHE A 227 6.92 -16.39 11.23
N ILE A 228 7.46 -15.23 11.55
CA ILE A 228 8.87 -14.84 11.37
C ILE A 228 9.49 -14.55 12.73
N ASN A 229 10.63 -15.19 13.04
CA ASN A 229 11.38 -14.95 14.27
C ASN A 229 10.54 -15.04 15.56
N SER A 230 9.71 -16.08 15.65
CA SER A 230 8.86 -16.43 16.80
C SER A 230 7.60 -15.57 16.99
N ASP A 231 7.24 -14.72 16.03
CA ASP A 231 5.99 -13.96 16.06
C ASP A 231 5.39 -13.80 14.65
N TYR A 232 4.10 -13.47 14.56
CA TYR A 232 3.43 -13.22 13.28
C TYR A 232 3.66 -11.79 12.79
N ASN A 233 3.98 -11.63 11.50
CA ASN A 233 4.16 -10.33 10.85
C ASN A 233 3.79 -10.44 9.36
N GLY A 234 3.52 -9.31 8.73
CA GLY A 234 3.49 -9.21 7.27
C GLY A 234 4.90 -9.37 6.72
N ALA A 235 5.07 -10.26 5.74
CA ALA A 235 6.39 -10.53 5.19
C ALA A 235 7.02 -9.25 4.63
N PHE A 236 6.24 -8.38 3.97
CA PHE A 236 6.73 -7.11 3.45
C PHE A 236 7.10 -6.13 4.58
N THR A 237 6.16 -5.81 5.48
CA THR A 237 6.36 -4.82 6.54
C THR A 237 7.49 -5.23 7.49
N TYR A 238 7.57 -6.52 7.84
CA TYR A 238 8.65 -7.05 8.67
C TYR A 238 10.03 -6.77 8.06
N ASN A 239 10.22 -7.14 6.78
CA ASN A 239 11.49 -6.98 6.10
C ASN A 239 11.83 -5.50 5.88
N LEU A 240 10.84 -4.67 5.54
CA LEU A 240 10.99 -3.22 5.42
C LEU A 240 11.49 -2.61 6.73
N CYS A 241 10.83 -2.90 7.86
CA CYS A 241 11.20 -2.36 9.16
C CYS A 241 12.57 -2.88 9.61
N LYS A 242 12.87 -4.16 9.37
CA LYS A 242 14.19 -4.75 9.66
C LYS A 242 15.31 -4.03 8.92
N ILE A 243 15.17 -3.82 7.62
CA ILE A 243 16.20 -3.15 6.81
C ILE A 243 16.38 -1.70 7.23
N ILE A 244 15.30 -1.01 7.59
CA ILE A 244 15.38 0.35 8.14
C ILE A 244 16.16 0.36 9.47
N ARG A 245 15.90 -0.60 10.37
CA ARG A 245 16.67 -0.74 11.62
C ARG A 245 18.15 -1.01 11.35
N ASP A 246 18.46 -1.95 10.44
CA ASP A 246 19.82 -2.33 10.07
C ASP A 246 20.60 -1.15 9.46
N THR A 247 19.91 -0.29 8.71
CA THR A 247 20.49 0.93 8.12
C THR A 247 20.32 2.17 8.98
N ARG A 248 19.76 2.06 10.18
CA ARG A 248 19.47 3.19 11.09
C ARG A 248 18.69 4.33 10.42
N GLY A 249 17.78 3.98 9.51
CA GLY A 249 16.98 4.92 8.72
C GLY A 249 17.70 5.62 7.57
N THR A 250 19.01 5.40 7.38
CA THR A 250 19.78 6.01 6.28
C THR A 250 19.75 5.13 5.04
N ILE A 251 18.62 5.17 4.32
CA ILE A 251 18.40 4.39 3.10
C ILE A 251 17.49 5.15 2.13
N THR A 252 17.66 4.97 0.82
CA THR A 252 16.78 5.55 -0.20
C THR A 252 15.58 4.65 -0.47
N TYR A 253 14.51 5.19 -1.07
CA TYR A 253 13.36 4.38 -1.48
C TYR A 253 13.76 3.22 -2.40
N GLN A 254 14.60 3.50 -3.42
CA GLN A 254 15.07 2.50 -4.37
C GLN A 254 15.91 1.41 -3.72
N GLU A 255 16.84 1.78 -2.82
CA GLU A 255 17.68 0.79 -2.15
C GLU A 255 16.86 -0.02 -1.13
N LEU A 256 15.90 0.61 -0.44
CA LEU A 256 15.00 -0.06 0.48
C LEU A 256 14.20 -1.15 -0.23
N ILE A 257 13.48 -0.82 -1.30
CA ILE A 257 12.63 -1.79 -2.00
C ILE A 257 13.45 -2.95 -2.56
N LYS A 258 14.65 -2.67 -3.11
CA LYS A 258 15.55 -3.69 -3.63
C LYS A 258 16.04 -4.65 -2.53
N ARG A 259 16.39 -4.13 -1.35
CA ARG A 259 16.79 -4.97 -0.22
C ARG A 259 15.63 -5.78 0.31
N VAL A 260 14.42 -5.22 0.34
CA VAL A 260 13.22 -5.95 0.77
C VAL A 260 12.94 -7.10 -0.20
N GLN A 261 12.95 -6.86 -1.52
CA GLN A 261 12.83 -7.90 -2.55
C GLN A 261 13.86 -9.02 -2.36
N ASN A 262 15.14 -8.67 -2.18
CA ASN A 262 16.20 -9.66 -1.93
C ASN A 262 15.98 -10.47 -0.65
N SER A 263 15.52 -9.82 0.43
CA SER A 263 15.25 -10.49 1.71
C SER A 263 14.06 -11.44 1.59
N LEU A 264 12.99 -11.04 0.90
CA LEU A 264 11.82 -11.89 0.66
C LEU A 264 12.19 -13.11 -0.17
N ALA A 265 12.91 -12.92 -1.28
CA ALA A 265 13.40 -14.01 -2.12
C ALA A 265 14.31 -14.98 -1.34
N PHE A 266 15.25 -14.45 -0.53
CA PHE A 266 16.12 -15.27 0.32
C PHE A 266 15.33 -16.11 1.33
N ASN A 267 14.24 -15.57 1.87
CA ASN A 267 13.36 -16.26 2.80
C ASN A 267 12.22 -17.05 2.12
N SER A 268 12.33 -17.31 0.81
CA SER A 268 11.38 -18.12 0.03
C SER A 268 9.95 -17.57 -0.03
N PHE A 269 9.76 -16.26 0.11
CA PHE A 269 8.50 -15.62 -0.21
C PHE A 269 8.44 -15.36 -1.73
N SER A 270 7.30 -15.67 -2.35
CA SER A 270 7.08 -15.44 -3.79
C SER A 270 6.73 -13.99 -4.11
N GLN A 271 6.27 -13.21 -3.12
CA GLN A 271 5.87 -11.82 -3.31
C GLN A 271 7.06 -10.91 -3.67
N ILE A 272 6.86 -10.01 -4.63
CA ILE A 272 7.83 -9.04 -5.11
C ILE A 272 7.26 -7.64 -4.88
N PRO A 273 7.67 -6.96 -3.80
CA PRO A 273 7.21 -5.61 -3.50
C PRO A 273 7.49 -4.62 -4.62
N GLN A 274 6.57 -3.69 -4.85
CA GLN A 274 6.62 -2.70 -5.91
C GLN A 274 6.68 -1.27 -5.38
N ILE A 275 7.09 -0.34 -6.24
CA ILE A 275 7.08 1.09 -5.97
C ILE A 275 6.38 1.85 -7.10
N PHE A 276 5.40 2.66 -6.74
CA PHE A 276 4.56 3.44 -7.67
C PHE A 276 4.46 4.90 -7.23
N GLY A 277 3.84 5.74 -8.06
CA GLY A 277 3.65 7.17 -7.78
C GLY A 277 4.88 8.00 -8.13
N ASN A 278 5.24 8.97 -7.29
CA ASN A 278 6.20 10.02 -7.65
C ASN A 278 7.64 9.49 -7.80
N THR A 279 8.02 9.22 -9.06
CA THR A 279 9.32 8.63 -9.39
C THR A 279 10.51 9.56 -9.15
N ASN A 280 10.31 10.87 -8.95
CA ASN A 280 11.41 11.77 -8.59
C ASN A 280 11.98 11.50 -7.19
N LEU A 281 11.21 10.80 -6.35
CA LEU A 281 11.58 10.55 -4.95
C LEU A 281 12.36 9.24 -4.76
N ILE A 282 12.46 8.37 -5.78
CA ILE A 282 13.05 7.04 -5.63
C ILE A 282 14.51 7.08 -5.12
N ASN A 283 15.25 8.12 -5.48
CA ASN A 283 16.64 8.32 -5.07
C ASN A 283 16.77 9.12 -3.77
N ASN A 284 15.67 9.68 -3.25
CA ASN A 284 15.67 10.38 -1.98
C ASN A 284 15.73 9.38 -0.82
N ARG A 285 16.17 9.85 0.34
CA ARG A 285 16.10 9.05 1.57
C ARG A 285 14.63 8.77 1.89
N PHE A 286 14.36 7.56 2.38
CA PHE A 286 13.02 7.18 2.82
C PHE A 286 12.52 8.19 3.86
N LEU A 287 11.34 8.79 3.64
CA LEU A 287 10.73 9.81 4.49
C LEU A 287 11.57 11.08 4.71
N SER A 288 12.58 11.37 3.88
CA SER A 288 13.17 12.71 3.89
C SER A 288 12.23 13.68 3.21
N ALA A 289 11.87 14.77 3.89
CA ALA A 289 11.24 15.91 3.25
C ALA A 289 12.04 16.28 2.00
N THR A 290 11.35 16.50 0.88
CA THR A 290 11.93 17.09 -0.33
C THR A 290 12.38 18.51 -0.02
N SER A 291 13.49 18.67 0.70
CA SER A 291 14.25 19.90 0.60
C SER A 291 14.86 19.88 -0.80
N ALA A 292 14.25 20.63 -1.71
CA ALA A 292 15.06 21.27 -2.74
C ALA A 292 16.26 21.89 -2.00
N THR A 293 17.47 21.52 -2.40
CA THR A 293 18.77 21.85 -1.78
C THR A 293 19.25 20.97 -0.62
N GLU A 294 19.63 19.72 -0.91
CA GLU A 294 21.03 19.38 -0.64
C GLU A 294 21.82 19.69 -1.92
N LEU A 295 22.26 20.95 -2.07
CA LEU A 295 23.27 21.28 -3.07
C LEU A 295 24.55 20.57 -2.62
N THR A 296 24.80 19.40 -3.19
CA THR A 296 26.14 18.82 -3.20
C THR A 296 26.98 19.57 -4.21
N CYS A 297 28.24 19.88 -3.88
CA CYS A 297 29.17 20.33 -4.91
C CYS A 297 29.38 19.19 -5.94
N GLU A 298 30.02 19.48 -7.09
CA GLU A 298 30.34 18.48 -8.14
C GLU A 298 31.13 17.25 -7.65
N HIS A 299 31.58 17.27 -6.39
CA HIS A 299 32.35 16.22 -5.71
C HIS A 299 31.58 15.52 -4.57
N GLY A 300 30.27 15.75 -4.41
CA GLY A 300 29.43 14.99 -3.47
C GLY A 300 29.54 15.38 -1.99
N HIS A 301 30.03 16.58 -1.68
CA HIS A 301 30.10 17.08 -0.30
C HIS A 301 28.92 18.01 0.05
N PRO A 302 28.37 17.97 1.29
CA PRO A 302 27.35 18.90 1.73
C PRO A 302 27.91 20.34 1.78
N LEU A 303 27.24 21.30 1.13
CA LEU A 303 27.57 22.72 1.26
C LEU A 303 27.13 23.22 2.64
N VAL A 304 28.03 23.16 3.62
CA VAL A 304 27.81 23.79 4.93
C VAL A 304 27.99 25.30 4.75
N CYS A 305 26.90 26.07 4.81
CA CYS A 305 26.96 27.52 4.86
C CYS A 305 27.56 27.95 6.21
N LYS A 306 28.85 28.29 6.23
CA LYS A 306 29.45 29.01 7.37
C LYS A 306 28.98 30.46 7.30
N LEU A 307 27.98 30.81 8.08
CA LEU A 307 27.70 32.20 8.44
C LEU A 307 28.89 32.71 9.27
N GLY A 308 29.58 33.70 8.73
CA GLY A 308 30.54 34.53 9.45
C GLY A 308 29.86 35.68 10.17
#